data_AF-A0A2N8R955-F1
#
_entry.id   AF-A0A2N8R955-F1
#
_cell.length_a   1.000
_cell.length_b   1.000
_cell.length_c   1.000
_cell.angle_alpha   90.00
_cell.angle_beta   90.00
_cell.angle_gamma   90.00
#
_symmetry.space_group_name_H-M   'P 1'
#
loop_
_entity.id
_entity.type
_entity.pdbx_description
1 polymer ?
#
loop_
_entity_poly.entity_id
_entity_poly.type
_entity_poly.pdbx_seq_one_letter_code
_entity_poly.pdbx_strand_id
1 'polypeptide(L)'
;MDRSRAFPSLPAGVQLAQLESLKVEIPAQALAALAEALDQIAKGRAVDLQGVPPEVATREAAALLNLPHPRLLQLLDDGAIASRMANGRRRVQVVDLVAYRQAAQAEASSTAMNELATLSEDLKLGY
;
A
#
# COMPACT_ATOMS: atom_id res chain seq x y z
N MET A 1 29.23 2.73 -11.91
CA MET A 1 29.76 3.95 -11.29
C MET A 1 29.01 5.09 -11.97
N ASP A 2 27.78 5.39 -11.56
CA ASP A 2 27.43 6.32 -10.47
C ASP A 2 28.23 7.62 -10.52
N ARG A 3 27.57 8.74 -10.89
CA ARG A 3 27.30 9.88 -10.01
C ARG A 3 26.51 10.98 -10.73
N SER A 4 25.68 11.65 -9.94
CA SER A 4 24.92 12.88 -10.24
C SER A 4 23.56 12.74 -10.90
N ARG A 5 22.59 12.38 -10.04
CA ARG A 5 21.27 13.02 -10.03
C ARG A 5 21.43 14.54 -10.06
N ALA A 6 20.94 15.18 -11.11
CA ALA A 6 20.57 16.58 -11.11
C ALA A 6 19.10 16.64 -11.51
N PHE A 7 18.21 16.75 -10.52
CA PHE A 7 16.86 17.23 -10.80
C PHE A 7 16.99 18.71 -11.16
N PRO A 8 16.56 19.14 -12.35
CA PRO A 8 16.64 20.54 -12.74
C PRO A 8 15.81 21.36 -11.74
N SER A 9 16.41 22.45 -11.27
CA SER A 9 15.75 23.43 -10.41
C SER A 9 14.42 23.84 -11.03
N LEU A 10 13.36 23.88 -10.23
CA LEU A 10 12.09 24.52 -10.58
C LEU A 10 12.21 26.03 -10.31
N PRO A 11 12.39 26.90 -11.32
CA PRO A 11 12.15 28.32 -11.15
C PRO A 11 10.67 28.63 -11.36
N ALA A 12 10.25 29.75 -10.78
CA ALA A 12 8.95 30.38 -10.95
C ALA A 12 8.45 30.31 -12.41
N GLY A 13 7.29 29.68 -12.60
CA GLY A 13 6.68 29.46 -13.90
C GLY A 13 5.60 28.39 -13.82
N VAL A 14 4.54 28.65 -13.06
CA VAL A 14 3.31 27.84 -13.20
C VAL A 14 2.76 28.12 -14.60
N GLN A 15 3.00 27.20 -15.54
CA GLN A 15 2.33 27.23 -16.82
C GLN A 15 0.90 26.74 -16.63
N LEU A 16 -0.07 27.54 -17.09
CA LEU A 16 -1.46 27.08 -17.25
C LEU A 16 -1.47 26.03 -18.36
N ALA A 17 -1.30 24.76 -17.98
CA ALA A 17 -1.55 23.65 -18.88
C ALA A 17 -3.07 23.55 -19.05
N GLN A 18 -3.56 23.93 -20.23
CA GLN A 18 -4.95 23.70 -20.61
C GLN A 18 -5.12 22.20 -20.89
N LEU A 19 -5.49 21.42 -19.87
CA LEU A 19 -5.94 20.04 -20.06
C LEU A 19 -7.37 20.08 -20.60
N GLU A 20 -7.52 20.23 -21.92
CA GLU A 20 -8.81 20.52 -22.55
C GLU A 20 -9.90 19.46 -22.36
N SER A 21 -9.60 18.26 -21.87
CA SER A 21 -10.63 17.34 -21.36
C SER A 21 -10.05 16.10 -20.67
N LEU A 22 -9.51 16.25 -19.46
CA LEU A 22 -9.19 15.07 -18.63
C LEU A 22 -10.41 14.68 -17.80
N LYS A 23 -11.28 13.81 -18.35
CA LYS A 23 -12.32 13.11 -17.57
C LYS A 23 -11.77 11.78 -17.08
N VAL A 24 -11.56 11.68 -15.77
CA VAL A 24 -11.14 10.45 -15.09
C VAL A 24 -12.06 10.24 -13.91
N GLU A 25 -12.60 9.04 -13.77
CA GLU A 25 -13.34 8.64 -12.58
C GLU A 25 -12.35 8.24 -11.49
N ILE A 26 -12.41 8.92 -10.34
CA ILE A 26 -11.44 8.77 -9.27
C ILE A 26 -12.20 8.46 -7.97
N PRO A 27 -11.75 7.47 -7.16
CA PRO A 27 -12.32 7.24 -5.84
C PRO A 27 -12.19 8.48 -4.94
N ALA A 28 -13.17 8.73 -4.08
CA ALA A 28 -13.18 9.90 -3.19
C ALA A 28 -11.91 10.03 -2.32
N GLN A 29 -11.34 8.90 -1.87
CA GLN A 29 -10.08 8.88 -1.13
C GLN A 29 -8.89 9.37 -1.96
N ALA A 30 -8.82 8.98 -3.24
CA ALA A 30 -7.75 9.41 -4.13
C ALA A 30 -7.90 10.90 -4.51
N LEU A 31 -9.13 11.42 -4.60
CA LEU A 31 -9.37 12.86 -4.78
C LEU A 31 -8.83 13.69 -3.59
N ALA A 32 -9.04 13.21 -2.36
CA ALA A 32 -8.51 13.88 -1.16
C ALA A 32 -6.98 13.94 -1.16
N ALA A 33 -6.32 12.82 -1.48
CA ALA A 33 -4.86 12.77 -1.60
C ALA A 33 -4.34 13.70 -2.71
N LEU A 34 -5.05 13.80 -3.83
CA LEU A 34 -4.70 14.70 -4.92
C LEU A 34 -4.82 16.17 -4.51
N ALA A 35 -5.88 16.53 -3.77
CA ALA A 35 -6.08 17.89 -3.26
C ALA A 35 -4.95 18.31 -2.31
N GLU A 36 -4.52 17.40 -1.43
CA GLU A 36 -3.40 17.65 -0.52
C GLU A 36 -2.08 17.82 -1.29
N ALA A 37 -1.82 16.98 -2.28
CA ALA A 37 -0.66 17.12 -3.16
C ALA A 37 -0.64 18.47 -3.89
N LEU A 38 -1.78 18.92 -4.42
CA LEU A 38 -1.89 20.21 -5.10
C LEU A 38 -1.65 21.40 -4.15
N ASP A 39 -2.13 21.32 -2.90
CA ASP A 39 -1.86 22.34 -1.87
C ASP A 39 -0.37 22.43 -1.53
N GLN A 40 0.33 21.29 -1.43
CA GLN A 40 1.79 21.29 -1.24
C GLN A 40 2.52 21.91 -2.43
N ILE A 41 2.11 21.58 -3.66
CA ILE A 41 2.69 22.15 -4.89
C ILE A 41 2.48 23.66 -4.94
N ALA A 42 1.28 24.15 -4.62
CA ALA A 42 0.96 25.58 -4.57
C ALA A 42 1.84 26.34 -3.56
N LYS A 43 2.26 25.68 -2.47
CA LYS A 43 3.19 26.21 -1.47
C LYS A 43 4.67 26.12 -1.89
N GLY A 44 4.95 25.71 -3.12
CA GLY A 44 6.31 25.54 -3.65
C GLY A 44 7.05 24.32 -3.07
N ARG A 45 6.34 23.37 -2.46
CA ARG A 45 6.92 22.14 -1.94
C ARG A 45 6.93 21.08 -3.04
N ALA A 46 8.04 20.36 -3.16
CA ALA A 46 8.13 19.22 -4.05
C ALA A 46 7.24 18.08 -3.54
N VAL A 47 6.44 17.50 -4.44
CA VAL A 47 5.62 16.33 -4.17
C VAL A 47 6.08 15.20 -5.08
N ASP A 48 6.38 14.04 -4.49
CA ASP A 48 6.76 12.82 -5.21
C ASP A 48 5.61 11.81 -5.14
N LEU A 49 5.00 11.51 -6.30
CA LEU A 49 3.95 10.51 -6.42
C LEU A 49 4.59 9.18 -6.83
N GLN A 50 4.89 8.34 -5.85
CA GLN A 50 5.39 7.00 -6.12
C GLN A 50 4.23 6.05 -6.37
N GLY A 51 4.00 5.76 -7.65
CA GLY A 51 3.15 4.64 -8.04
C GLY A 51 3.71 3.34 -7.46
N VAL A 52 2.88 2.57 -6.77
CA VAL A 52 3.31 1.26 -6.29
C VAL A 52 3.59 0.38 -7.52
N PRO A 53 4.81 -0.12 -7.73
CA PRO A 53 5.09 -0.98 -8.86
C PRO A 53 4.22 -2.25 -8.76
N PRO A 54 3.78 -2.82 -9.88
CA PRO A 54 2.91 -4.01 -9.87
C PRO A 54 3.55 -5.17 -9.09
N GLU A 55 4.89 -5.16 -8.99
CA GLU A 55 5.68 -6.11 -8.24
C GLU A 55 6.73 -5.44 -7.36
N VAL A 56 6.87 -5.99 -6.17
CA VAL A 56 7.79 -5.52 -5.14
C VAL A 56 8.77 -6.63 -4.75
N ALA A 57 9.93 -6.24 -4.24
CA ALA A 57 10.87 -7.20 -3.66
C ALA A 57 10.33 -7.74 -2.32
N THR A 58 10.79 -8.91 -1.88
CA THR A 58 10.32 -9.52 -0.63
C THR A 58 10.47 -8.60 0.60
N ARG A 59 11.54 -7.79 0.68
CA ARG A 59 11.68 -6.83 1.79
C ARG A 59 10.65 -5.71 1.77
N GLU A 60 10.32 -5.19 0.60
CA GLU A 60 9.31 -4.15 0.42
C GLU A 60 7.92 -4.72 0.69
N ALA A 61 7.63 -5.93 0.23
CA ALA A 61 6.41 -6.66 0.56
C ALA A 61 6.21 -6.82 2.07
N ALA A 62 7.28 -7.10 2.82
CA ALA A 62 7.22 -7.26 4.27
C ALA A 62 6.87 -5.94 4.95
N ALA A 63 7.46 -4.84 4.48
CA ALA A 63 7.15 -3.50 4.95
C ALA A 63 5.69 -3.12 4.64
N LEU A 64 5.18 -3.43 3.45
CA LEU A 64 3.79 -3.15 3.05
C LEU A 64 2.76 -3.91 3.89
N LEU A 65 3.09 -5.13 4.32
CA LEU A 65 2.25 -5.93 5.22
C LEU A 65 2.49 -5.65 6.70
N ASN A 66 3.42 -4.76 7.06
CA ASN A 66 3.88 -4.54 8.44
C ASN A 66 4.27 -5.86 9.15
N LEU A 67 4.87 -6.79 8.42
CA LEU A 67 5.30 -8.10 8.94
C LEU A 67 6.83 -8.17 9.03
N PRO A 68 7.38 -8.93 9.99
CA PRO A 68 8.80 -9.28 9.98
C PRO A 68 9.15 -10.01 8.68
N HIS A 69 10.26 -9.65 8.05
CA HIS A 69 10.71 -10.29 6.81
C HIS A 69 10.81 -11.83 6.89
N PRO A 70 11.29 -12.45 7.99
CA PRO A 70 11.30 -13.91 8.11
C PRO A 70 9.90 -14.52 8.03
N ARG A 71 8.89 -13.85 8.61
CA ARG A 71 7.50 -14.32 8.57
C ARG A 71 6.94 -14.25 7.15
N LEU A 72 7.25 -13.19 6.41
CA LEU A 72 6.86 -13.11 5.00
C LEU A 72 7.49 -14.24 4.17
N LEU A 73 8.78 -14.55 4.39
CA LEU A 73 9.42 -15.64 3.65
C LEU A 73 8.70 -16.97 3.84
N GLN A 74 8.31 -17.29 5.08
CA GLN A 74 7.49 -18.47 5.37
C GLN A 74 6.19 -18.46 4.58
N LEU A 75 5.44 -17.35 4.57
CA LEU A 75 4.18 -17.25 3.81
C LEU A 75 4.38 -17.44 2.30
N LEU A 76 5.53 -17.03 1.75
CA LEU A 76 5.87 -17.21 0.34
C LEU A 76 6.37 -18.63 0.03
N ASP A 77 6.93 -19.33 1.01
CA ASP A 77 7.37 -20.72 0.89
C ASP A 77 6.20 -21.70 1.09
N ASP A 78 5.28 -21.36 1.99
CA ASP A 78 4.03 -22.08 2.25
C ASP A 78 2.99 -21.89 1.12
N GLY A 79 3.26 -20.99 0.17
CA GLY A 79 2.37 -20.69 -0.95
C GLY A 79 1.13 -19.86 -0.58
N ALA A 80 1.05 -19.36 0.66
CA ALA A 80 -0.04 -18.50 1.12
C ALA A 80 -0.07 -17.14 0.38
N ILE A 81 1.09 -16.69 -0.10
CA ILE A 81 1.23 -15.52 -0.97
C ILE A 81 1.99 -15.94 -2.22
N ALA A 82 1.41 -15.70 -3.40
CA ALA A 82 2.05 -16.03 -4.67
C ALA A 82 3.34 -15.21 -4.87
N SER A 83 4.39 -15.86 -5.35
CA SER A 83 5.65 -15.20 -5.67
C SER A 83 6.26 -15.76 -6.95
N ARG A 84 6.97 -14.89 -7.68
CA ARG A 84 7.64 -15.27 -8.93
C ARG A 84 9.12 -14.95 -8.86
N MET A 85 9.94 -15.71 -9.58
CA MET A 85 11.35 -15.39 -9.78
C MET A 85 11.48 -14.50 -11.02
N ALA A 86 11.95 -13.27 -10.84
CA ALA A 86 12.28 -12.36 -11.94
C ALA A 86 13.75 -11.94 -11.81
N ASN A 87 14.54 -12.21 -12.86
CA ASN A 87 15.98 -11.91 -12.91
C ASN A 87 16.77 -12.47 -11.70
N GLY A 88 16.47 -13.70 -11.29
CA GLY A 88 17.16 -14.38 -10.18
C GLY A 88 16.81 -13.85 -8.78
N ARG A 89 15.78 -13.00 -8.65
CA ARG A 89 15.28 -12.52 -7.35
C ARG A 89 13.79 -12.78 -7.23
N ARG A 90 13.34 -13.09 -6.00
CA ARG A 90 11.92 -13.29 -5.70
C ARG A 90 11.19 -11.94 -5.72
N ARG A 91 10.09 -11.90 -6.46
CA ARG A 91 9.17 -10.77 -6.60
C ARG A 91 7.77 -11.21 -6.19
N VAL A 92 7.01 -10.28 -5.61
CA VAL A 92 5.64 -10.51 -5.16
C VAL A 92 4.75 -9.46 -5.80
N GLN A 93 3.62 -9.87 -6.39
CA GLN A 93 2.68 -8.89 -6.93
C GLN A 93 1.94 -8.20 -5.79
N VAL A 94 1.71 -6.90 -5.95
CA VAL A 94 1.06 -6.09 -4.93
C VAL A 94 -0.42 -6.47 -4.78
N VAL A 95 -1.06 -6.92 -5.86
CA VAL A 95 -2.43 -7.43 -5.80
C VAL A 95 -2.56 -8.64 -4.86
N ASP A 96 -1.57 -9.54 -4.87
CA ASP A 96 -1.55 -10.74 -4.03
C ASP A 96 -1.33 -10.36 -2.55
N LEU A 97 -0.48 -9.36 -2.29
CA LEU A 97 -0.27 -8.81 -0.94
C LEU A 97 -1.56 -8.17 -0.38
N VAL A 98 -2.23 -7.37 -1.19
CA VAL A 98 -3.46 -6.69 -0.81
C VAL A 98 -4.59 -7.69 -0.56
N ALA A 99 -4.71 -8.72 -1.41
CA ALA A 99 -5.67 -9.80 -1.24
C ALA A 99 -5.42 -10.58 0.06
N TYR A 100 -4.16 -10.95 0.33
CA TYR A 100 -3.78 -11.62 1.58
C TYR A 100 -4.13 -10.79 2.82
N ARG A 101 -3.82 -9.49 2.81
CA ARG A 101 -4.15 -8.58 3.92
C ARG A 101 -5.64 -8.51 4.18
N GLN A 102 -6.46 -8.42 3.12
CA GLN A 102 -7.92 -8.37 3.25
C GLN A 102 -8.47 -9.68 3.82
N ALA A 103 -7.99 -10.83 3.35
CA ALA A 103 -8.38 -12.13 3.88
C ALA A 103 -8.03 -12.25 5.38
N ALA A 104 -6.79 -11.91 5.75
CA ALA A 104 -6.34 -11.96 7.14
C ALA A 104 -7.13 -11.01 8.05
N GLN A 105 -7.50 -9.82 7.55
CA GLN A 105 -8.30 -8.86 8.31
C GLN A 105 -9.75 -9.35 8.49
N ALA A 106 -10.35 -9.94 7.46
CA ALA A 106 -11.68 -10.52 7.55
C ALA A 106 -11.72 -11.65 8.60
N GLU A 107 -10.72 -12.53 8.58
CA GLU A 107 -10.59 -13.64 9.53
C GLU A 107 -10.41 -13.13 10.96
N ALA A 108 -9.52 -12.15 11.18
CA ALA A 108 -9.33 -11.54 12.50
C ALA A 108 -10.59 -10.86 13.03
N SER A 109 -11.37 -10.19 12.17
CA SER A 109 -12.63 -9.56 12.58
C SER A 109 -13.69 -10.57 12.99
N SER A 110 -13.78 -11.71 12.28
CA SER A 110 -14.70 -12.80 12.62
C SER A 110 -14.32 -13.44 13.96
N THR A 111 -13.03 -13.66 14.19
CA THR A 111 -12.53 -14.24 15.46
C THR A 111 -12.78 -13.31 16.63
N ALA A 112 -12.49 -12.02 16.50
CA ALA A 112 -12.74 -11.04 17.56
C ALA A 112 -14.23 -10.92 17.93
N MET A 113 -15.13 -11.01 16.95
CA MET A 113 -16.57 -11.07 17.22
C MET A 113 -16.96 -12.34 17.98
N ASN A 114 -16.37 -13.48 17.63
CA ASN A 114 -16.65 -14.75 18.27
C ASN A 114 -16.12 -14.79 19.71
N GLU A 115 -14.94 -14.21 19.96
CA GLU A 115 -14.35 -14.06 21.30
C GLU A 115 -15.18 -13.15 22.21
N LEU A 116 -15.74 -12.07 21.68
CA LEU A 116 -16.66 -11.21 22.44
C LEU A 116 -18.00 -11.91 22.73
N ALA A 117 -18.47 -12.75 21.82
CA ALA A 117 -19.69 -13.55 22.01
C ALA A 117 -19.51 -14.61 23.10
N THR A 118 -18.40 -15.36 23.08
CA THR A 118 -18.08 -16.34 24.13
C THR A 118 -17.85 -15.69 25.49
N LEU A 119 -17.14 -14.56 25.56
CA LEU A 119 -17.00 -13.83 26.82
C LEU A 119 -18.35 -13.35 27.37
N SER A 120 -19.26 -12.93 26.49
CA SER A 120 -20.59 -12.47 26.87
C SER A 120 -21.50 -13.60 27.36
N GLU A 121 -21.33 -14.82 26.83
CA GLU A 121 -22.04 -16.02 27.30
C GLU A 121 -21.49 -16.51 28.65
N ASP A 122 -20.17 -16.51 28.84
CA ASP A 122 -19.54 -16.84 30.14
C ASP A 122 -19.94 -15.83 31.23
N LEU A 123 -20.01 -14.54 30.90
CA LEU A 123 -20.44 -13.50 31.84
C LEU A 123 -21.95 -13.52 32.13
N LYS A 124 -22.78 -14.14 31.29
CA LYS A 124 -24.22 -14.31 31.51
C LYS A 124 -24.60 -15.57 32.29
N LEU A 125 -23.64 -16.46 32.55
CA LEU A 125 -23.83 -17.70 33.32
C LEU A 125 -23.11 -17.70 34.67
N GLY A 126 -22.59 -16.55 35.10
CA GLY A 126 -22.17 -16.31 36.49
C GLY A 126 -23.29 -15.65 37.29
N TYR A 127 -23.94 -16.46 38.15
CA TYR A 127 -25.03 -16.19 39.12
C TYR A 127 -26.46 -16.52 38.65
#